data_AF-A0A5J4W108-F1
#
_entry.id   AF-A0A5J4W108-F1
#
_cell.length_a   1.000
_cell.length_b   1.000
_cell.length_c   1.000
_cell.angle_alpha   90.00
_cell.angle_beta   90.00
_cell.angle_gamma   90.00
#
_symmetry.space_group_name_H-M   'P 1'
#
loop_
_entity.id
_entity.type
_entity.pdbx_description
1 polymer ?
#
loop_
_entity_poly.entity_id
_entity_poly.type
_entity_poly.pdbx_seq_one_letter_code
_entity_poly.pdbx_strand_id
1 'polypeptide(L)'
;MIRCLPTNLTDIDVYHFVRSGIAGGLSNVMHRVNISGIDFIKRLWYDKDNKKVTILTTDHRITHVVGVDFNSLYPSVMSSEPHQFIKYTGGKMYMCGSQTDMNRLHFIEGDTDSAYWAISGNIFDEKKILGLSIERQSISMTALAPKNYMIETNYNANSKIELKGFNQKTNKITKAQLIDCINEGKITKCTYMRLGQNIHQMSQLYIEKNGITGIHTKAIVLSDQSCCPYIFDLTAKDYSFN
;
A
#
# COMPACT_ATOMS: atom_id res chain seq x y z
N MET A 1 -8.34 11.17 -21.18
CA MET A 1 -7.18 11.50 -20.32
C MET A 1 -7.59 11.13 -18.91
N ILE A 2 -7.18 9.95 -18.43
CA ILE A 2 -7.52 9.47 -17.08
C ILE A 2 -6.70 10.31 -16.10
N ARG A 3 -7.39 11.15 -15.32
CA ARG A 3 -6.75 12.12 -14.41
C ARG A 3 -6.46 11.59 -13.01
N CYS A 4 -6.77 10.34 -12.70
CA CYS A 4 -6.55 9.81 -11.35
C CYS A 4 -6.26 8.31 -11.41
N LEU A 5 -4.97 7.97 -11.35
CA LEU A 5 -4.47 6.63 -10.98
C LEU A 5 -4.23 6.60 -9.46
N PRO A 6 -3.88 5.46 -8.85
CA PRO A 6 -4.23 5.15 -7.46
C PRO A 6 -3.44 5.87 -6.34
N THR A 7 -2.87 7.01 -6.66
CA THR A 7 -2.37 7.97 -5.69
C THR A 7 -3.16 9.23 -5.93
N ASN A 8 -3.75 9.83 -4.88
CA ASN A 8 -4.65 11.00 -4.92
C ASN A 8 -3.97 12.30 -5.41
N LEU A 9 -3.11 12.20 -6.42
CA LEU A 9 -2.47 13.27 -7.15
C LEU A 9 -3.48 13.78 -8.16
N THR A 10 -3.93 15.01 -7.97
CA THR A 10 -4.86 15.73 -8.87
C THR A 10 -4.19 16.21 -10.16
N ASP A 11 -2.85 16.12 -10.21
CA ASP A 11 -2.01 16.59 -11.28
C ASP A 11 -1.21 15.42 -11.88
N ILE A 12 -1.32 15.26 -13.19
CA ILE A 12 -0.67 14.18 -13.95
C ILE A 12 0.85 14.37 -14.06
N ASP A 13 1.32 15.62 -14.06
CA ASP A 13 2.75 15.92 -14.12
C ASP A 13 3.42 15.57 -12.78
N VAL A 14 2.71 15.84 -11.68
CA VAL A 14 3.13 15.42 -10.34
C VAL A 14 3.14 13.89 -10.25
N TYR A 15 2.16 13.20 -10.85
CA TYR A 15 2.16 11.74 -10.91
C TYR A 15 3.39 11.19 -11.65
N HIS A 16 3.71 11.69 -12.84
CA HIS A 16 4.88 11.24 -13.60
C HIS A 16 6.19 11.52 -12.85
N PHE A 17 6.29 12.66 -12.18
CA PHE A 17 7.44 13.01 -11.37
C PHE A 17 7.60 12.08 -10.16
N VAL A 18 6.54 11.85 -9.38
CA VAL A 18 6.56 10.90 -8.25
C VAL A 18 6.84 9.48 -8.74
N ARG A 19 6.28 9.08 -9.88
CA ARG A 19 6.52 7.74 -10.47
C ARG A 19 7.96 7.53 -10.86
N SER A 20 8.65 8.57 -11.34
CA SER A 20 10.08 8.53 -11.65
C SER A 20 10.94 8.28 -10.40
N GLY A 21 10.47 8.72 -9.22
CA GLY A 21 11.11 8.46 -7.92
C GLY A 21 10.83 7.07 -7.33
N ILE A 22 9.84 6.32 -7.86
CA ILE A 22 9.53 4.96 -7.39
C ILE A 22 10.46 3.97 -8.11
N ALA A 23 11.57 3.60 -7.45
CA ALA A 23 12.46 2.56 -7.92
C ALA A 23 11.88 1.15 -7.65
N GLY A 24 11.55 0.41 -8.72
CA GLY A 24 11.05 -0.98 -8.66
C GLY A 24 9.56 -1.14 -8.98
N GLY A 25 9.04 -2.36 -8.77
CA GLY A 25 7.61 -2.67 -8.96
C GLY A 25 6.71 -1.89 -8.00
N LEU A 26 5.39 -1.85 -8.26
CA LEU A 26 4.33 -1.11 -7.53
C LEU A 26 4.13 -1.52 -6.05
N SER A 27 5.09 -2.19 -5.44
CA SER A 27 4.99 -2.72 -4.09
C SER A 27 5.51 -1.72 -3.07
N ASN A 28 4.62 -0.83 -2.63
CA ASN A 28 4.84 0.25 -1.67
C ASN A 28 3.71 0.33 -0.64
N VAL A 29 4.04 0.75 0.59
CA VAL A 29 3.07 1.14 1.62
C VAL A 29 3.05 2.67 1.70
N MET A 30 1.87 3.28 1.73
CA MET A 30 1.70 4.74 1.88
C MET A 30 1.14 5.13 3.26
N HIS A 31 0.38 4.26 3.93
CA HIS A 31 -0.11 4.49 5.29
C HIS A 31 -0.04 3.19 6.10
N ARG A 32 0.69 3.19 7.22
CA ARG A 32 0.97 1.96 7.96
C ARG A 32 -0.13 1.52 8.90
N VAL A 33 -0.93 2.45 9.42
CA VAL A 33 -2.01 2.16 10.38
C VAL A 33 -3.28 2.81 9.86
N ASN A 34 -4.31 2.01 9.64
CA ASN A 34 -5.59 2.45 9.12
C ASN A 34 -6.70 1.72 9.88
N ILE A 35 -7.36 2.41 10.79
CA ILE A 35 -8.39 1.87 11.67
C ILE A 35 -9.71 2.58 11.41
N SER A 36 -10.72 1.80 11.01
CA SER A 36 -12.10 2.25 10.83
C SER A 36 -12.61 2.93 12.09
N GLY A 37 -13.37 4.00 11.92
CA GLY A 37 -13.99 4.72 13.03
C GLY A 37 -13.00 5.52 13.89
N ILE A 38 -11.69 5.44 13.68
CA ILE A 38 -10.66 6.14 14.45
C ILE A 38 -9.86 7.06 13.53
N ASP A 39 -9.28 6.50 12.48
CA ASP A 39 -8.40 7.21 11.56
C ASP A 39 -9.18 7.94 10.46
N PHE A 40 -8.49 8.88 9.82
CA PHE A 40 -9.03 9.73 8.76
C PHE A 40 -8.27 9.52 7.45
N ILE A 41 -8.95 9.79 6.33
CA ILE A 41 -8.36 9.74 5.00
C ILE A 41 -7.26 10.80 4.90
N LYS A 42 -6.09 10.39 4.43
CA LYS A 42 -4.90 11.22 4.26
C LYS A 42 -4.54 11.38 2.79
N ARG A 43 -3.94 12.51 2.45
CA ARG A 43 -3.57 12.85 1.08
C ARG A 43 -2.16 13.39 1.00
N LEU A 44 -1.38 12.87 0.06
CA LEU A 44 -0.08 13.43 -0.26
C LEU A 44 -0.26 14.61 -1.22
N TRP A 45 0.25 15.77 -0.82
CA TRP A 45 0.31 16.99 -1.62
C TRP A 45 1.77 17.36 -1.86
N TYR A 46 2.12 17.63 -3.11
CA TYR A 46 3.46 18.08 -3.48
C TYR A 46 3.41 19.51 -3.99
N ASP A 47 4.11 20.39 -3.30
CA ASP A 47 4.38 21.76 -3.71
C ASP A 47 5.62 21.78 -4.59
N LYS A 48 5.41 22.03 -5.89
CA LYS A 48 6.49 22.07 -6.87
C LYS A 48 7.38 23.30 -6.70
N ASP A 49 6.80 24.43 -6.31
CA ASP A 49 7.51 25.71 -6.20
C ASP A 49 8.42 25.73 -4.98
N ASN A 50 7.90 25.24 -3.85
CA ASN A 50 8.65 25.14 -2.60
C ASN A 50 9.38 23.81 -2.42
N LYS A 51 9.26 22.89 -3.39
CA LYS A 51 9.83 21.52 -3.33
C LYS A 51 9.49 20.81 -2.00
N LYS A 52 8.21 20.86 -1.59
CA LYS A 52 7.78 20.35 -0.29
C LYS A 52 6.68 19.30 -0.45
N VAL A 53 6.77 18.21 0.31
CA VAL A 53 5.71 17.19 0.39
C VAL A 53 4.99 17.34 1.70
N THR A 54 3.67 17.54 1.65
CA THR A 54 2.83 17.62 2.83
C THR A 54 1.74 16.56 2.78
N ILE A 55 1.57 15.84 3.87
CA ILE A 55 0.42 14.96 4.06
C ILE A 55 -0.68 15.75 4.73
N LEU A 56 -1.83 15.82 4.08
CA LEU A 56 -3.02 16.49 4.57
C LEU A 56 -4.00 15.46 5.10
N THR A 57 -4.36 15.58 6.37
CA THR A 57 -5.47 14.84 6.95
C THR A 57 -6.79 15.49 6.56
N THR A 58 -7.74 14.72 6.04
CA THR A 58 -9.08 15.20 5.68
C THR A 58 -10.08 14.96 6.81
N ASP A 59 -11.25 15.59 6.75
CA ASP A 59 -12.34 15.36 7.72
C ASP A 59 -13.09 14.04 7.50
N HIS A 60 -12.70 13.27 6.48
CA HIS A 60 -13.32 12.02 6.10
C HIS A 60 -12.79 10.87 6.95
N ARG A 61 -13.63 10.36 7.87
CA ARG A 61 -13.30 9.23 8.74
C ARG A 61 -13.34 7.91 7.98
N ILE A 62 -12.31 7.10 8.13
CA ILE A 62 -12.25 5.77 7.52
C ILE A 62 -13.41 4.94 8.06
N THR A 63 -14.23 4.39 7.15
CA THR A 63 -15.30 3.45 7.48
C THR A 63 -14.86 2.01 7.26
N HIS A 64 -14.07 1.76 6.21
CA HIS A 64 -13.63 0.41 5.86
C HIS A 64 -12.28 0.41 5.16
N VAL A 65 -11.57 -0.71 5.25
CA VAL A 65 -10.43 -1.04 4.41
C VAL A 65 -10.84 -2.14 3.42
N VAL A 66 -10.58 -1.91 2.14
CA VAL A 66 -11.05 -2.74 1.03
C VAL A 66 -9.86 -3.23 0.22
N GLY A 67 -9.80 -4.54 0.02
CA GLY A 67 -8.87 -5.19 -0.90
C GLY A 67 -9.51 -5.39 -2.27
N VAL A 68 -8.87 -4.87 -3.30
CA VAL A 68 -9.27 -5.02 -4.70
C VAL A 68 -8.28 -5.92 -5.44
N ASP A 69 -8.80 -6.73 -6.35
CA ASP A 69 -8.02 -7.62 -7.21
C ASP A 69 -7.95 -7.11 -8.64
N PHE A 70 -6.72 -7.11 -9.17
CA PHE A 70 -6.42 -6.70 -10.53
C PHE A 70 -6.51 -7.87 -11.53
N ASN A 71 -6.70 -9.13 -11.11
CA ASN A 71 -6.95 -10.23 -12.05
C ASN A 71 -8.24 -10.03 -12.86
N SER A 72 -9.13 -9.16 -12.37
CA SER A 72 -10.35 -8.74 -13.09
C SER A 72 -10.10 -7.73 -14.22
N LEU A 73 -8.90 -7.15 -14.37
CA LEU A 73 -8.61 -6.10 -15.37
C LEU A 73 -7.15 -6.14 -15.87
N TYR A 74 -6.98 -6.41 -17.17
CA TYR A 74 -5.68 -6.25 -17.83
C TYR A 74 -5.21 -4.78 -17.75
N PRO A 75 -3.94 -4.49 -17.42
CA PRO A 75 -3.38 -3.13 -17.41
C PRO A 75 -3.57 -2.37 -18.74
N SER A 76 -3.77 -3.08 -19.85
CA SER A 76 -4.10 -2.50 -21.16
C SER A 76 -5.39 -1.67 -21.15
N VAL A 77 -6.36 -2.00 -20.29
CA VAL A 77 -7.61 -1.24 -20.14
C VAL A 77 -7.37 0.10 -19.41
N MET A 78 -6.41 0.14 -18.49
CA MET A 78 -6.01 1.36 -17.77
C MET A 78 -5.28 2.36 -18.66
N SER A 79 -4.55 1.89 -19.68
CA SER A 79 -3.71 2.76 -20.52
C SER A 79 -4.53 3.63 -21.49
N SER A 80 -5.80 3.31 -21.74
CA SER A 80 -6.62 3.94 -22.82
C SER A 80 -5.91 3.96 -24.19
N GLU A 81 -4.90 3.10 -24.38
CA GLU A 81 -4.10 3.05 -25.59
C GLU A 81 -4.96 2.51 -26.74
N PRO A 82 -4.92 3.17 -27.92
CA PRO A 82 -5.66 2.71 -29.06
C PRO A 82 -5.06 1.40 -29.58
N HIS A 83 -5.87 0.34 -29.61
CA HIS A 83 -5.52 -0.94 -30.19
C HIS A 83 -6.24 -1.13 -31.53
N GLN A 84 -5.47 -1.47 -32.56
CA GLN A 84 -5.94 -1.55 -33.96
C GLN A 84 -7.10 -2.54 -34.16
N PHE A 85 -7.21 -3.55 -33.31
CA PHE A 85 -8.28 -4.56 -33.38
C PHE A 85 -9.61 -4.12 -32.71
N ILE A 86 -9.66 -3.00 -31.99
CA ILE A 86 -10.87 -2.52 -31.33
C ILE A 86 -11.63 -1.58 -32.29
N LYS A 87 -12.55 -2.13 -33.10
CA LYS A 87 -13.22 -1.36 -34.17
C LYS A 87 -14.38 -0.50 -33.68
N TYR A 88 -15.07 -0.90 -32.61
CA TYR A 88 -16.37 -0.33 -32.22
C TYR A 88 -16.28 0.92 -31.32
N THR A 89 -15.09 1.25 -30.85
CA THR A 89 -14.83 2.36 -29.92
C THR A 89 -13.67 3.23 -30.40
N GLY A 90 -13.43 3.28 -31.72
CA GLY A 90 -12.36 4.07 -32.32
C GLY A 90 -10.95 3.64 -31.88
N GLY A 91 -10.72 2.33 -31.72
CA GLY A 91 -9.47 1.77 -31.24
C GLY A 91 -9.33 1.76 -29.72
N LYS A 92 -10.18 2.47 -28.96
CA LYS A 92 -9.94 2.70 -27.54
C LYS A 92 -10.74 1.75 -26.67
N MET A 93 -10.11 1.14 -25.67
CA MET A 93 -10.83 0.42 -24.63
C MET A 93 -11.33 1.42 -23.59
N TYR A 94 -12.64 1.56 -23.44
CA TYR A 94 -13.24 2.42 -22.41
C TYR A 94 -13.48 1.61 -21.14
N MET A 95 -12.93 2.08 -20.01
CA MET A 95 -13.23 1.53 -18.69
C MET A 95 -14.60 2.02 -18.22
N CYS A 96 -15.34 1.18 -17.48
CA CYS A 96 -16.48 1.66 -16.69
C CYS A 96 -15.99 2.76 -15.75
N GLY A 97 -16.44 4.00 -15.96
CA GLY A 97 -15.98 5.16 -15.20
C GLY A 97 -16.12 4.95 -13.69
N SER A 98 -15.05 5.24 -12.95
CA SER A 98 -15.12 5.34 -11.49
C SER A 98 -15.87 6.62 -11.12
N GLN A 99 -16.80 6.49 -10.18
CA GLN A 99 -17.46 7.61 -9.51
C GLN A 99 -17.34 7.35 -8.02
N THR A 100 -16.10 7.18 -7.57
CA THR A 100 -15.77 7.28 -6.15
C THR A 100 -15.15 8.65 -5.96
N ASP A 101 -15.69 9.42 -5.04
CA ASP A 101 -15.11 10.69 -4.62
C ASP A 101 -13.68 10.43 -4.14
N MET A 102 -12.68 10.81 -4.95
CA MET A 102 -11.26 10.55 -4.67
C MET A 102 -10.79 11.22 -3.37
N ASN A 103 -11.59 12.13 -2.79
CA ASN A 103 -11.32 12.71 -1.49
C ASN A 103 -11.65 11.77 -0.32
N ARG A 104 -12.43 10.70 -0.57
CA ARG A 104 -12.87 9.71 0.43
C ARG A 104 -12.06 8.42 0.42
N LEU A 105 -10.99 8.36 -0.37
CA LEU A 105 -10.17 7.17 -0.55
C LEU A 105 -8.71 7.51 -0.29
N HIS A 106 -7.94 6.60 0.29
CA HIS A 106 -6.48 6.66 0.20
C HIS A 106 -5.86 5.26 0.08
N PHE A 107 -4.72 5.20 -0.61
CA PHE A 107 -4.00 3.97 -0.89
C PHE A 107 -3.20 3.54 0.34
N ILE A 108 -3.30 2.26 0.71
CA ILE A 108 -2.57 1.70 1.85
C ILE A 108 -1.33 0.97 1.33
N GLU A 109 -1.56 -0.06 0.53
CA GLU A 109 -0.53 -0.97 0.02
C GLU A 109 -1.02 -1.63 -1.27
N GLY A 110 -0.10 -2.09 -2.11
CA GLY A 110 -0.43 -2.95 -3.23
C GLY A 110 0.69 -3.89 -3.60
N ASP A 111 0.31 -5.03 -4.16
CA ASP A 111 1.18 -5.95 -4.87
C ASP A 111 0.70 -6.06 -6.32
N THR A 112 1.57 -6.54 -7.20
CA THR A 112 1.37 -6.80 -8.64
C THR A 112 -0.09 -6.94 -9.10
N ASP A 113 -0.88 -7.77 -8.43
CA ASP A 113 -2.26 -8.12 -8.75
C ASP A 113 -3.30 -7.73 -7.68
N SER A 114 -2.93 -7.00 -6.63
CA SER A 114 -3.85 -6.59 -5.57
C SER A 114 -3.53 -5.21 -4.99
N ALA A 115 -4.55 -4.49 -4.53
CA ALA A 115 -4.35 -3.24 -3.82
C ALA A 115 -5.33 -3.08 -2.66
N TYR A 116 -4.89 -2.41 -1.61
CA TYR A 116 -5.66 -2.11 -0.42
C TYR A 116 -5.87 -0.61 -0.27
N TRP A 117 -7.11 -0.26 0.06
CA TRP A 117 -7.61 1.10 0.12
C TRP A 117 -8.38 1.31 1.41
N ALA A 118 -8.14 2.42 2.09
CA ALA A 118 -9.08 2.87 3.10
C ALA A 118 -10.09 3.84 2.49
N ILE A 119 -11.34 3.70 2.92
CA ILE A 119 -12.51 4.34 2.33
C ILE A 119 -13.32 4.99 3.44
N SER A 120 -13.84 6.19 3.16
CA SER A 120 -14.79 6.91 3.99
C SER A 120 -16.15 6.99 3.29
N GLY A 121 -17.05 6.07 3.59
CA GLY A 121 -18.40 6.05 3.02
C GLY A 121 -19.02 4.66 3.01
N ASN A 122 -20.18 4.53 2.35
CA ASN A 122 -20.82 3.24 2.12
C ASN A 122 -20.31 2.62 0.81
N ILE A 123 -19.72 1.43 0.90
CA ILE A 123 -19.17 0.71 -0.25
C ILE A 123 -20.27 0.28 -1.22
N PHE A 124 -21.50 0.05 -0.73
CA PHE A 124 -22.60 -0.49 -1.54
C PHE A 124 -23.39 0.58 -2.31
N ASP A 125 -23.29 1.84 -1.91
CA ASP A 125 -23.95 2.95 -2.62
C ASP A 125 -23.07 3.53 -3.73
N GLU A 126 -21.76 3.25 -3.70
CA GLU A 126 -20.78 3.73 -4.67
C GLU A 126 -20.47 2.64 -5.72
N LYS A 127 -20.38 3.02 -7.01
CA LYS A 127 -19.97 2.11 -8.08
C LYS A 127 -18.63 1.46 -7.74
N LYS A 128 -18.40 0.21 -8.16
CA LYS A 128 -17.13 -0.53 -7.95
C LYS A 128 -15.92 0.40 -8.03
N ILE A 129 -15.09 0.40 -6.99
CA ILE A 129 -13.87 1.23 -6.90
C ILE A 129 -13.02 0.95 -8.14
N LEU A 130 -12.82 1.95 -8.99
CA LEU A 130 -12.08 1.83 -10.26
C LEU A 130 -12.61 0.72 -11.22
N GLY A 131 -13.86 0.29 -11.05
CA GLY A 131 -14.42 -0.86 -11.79
C GLY A 131 -13.86 -2.22 -11.35
N LEU A 132 -13.04 -2.27 -10.30
CA LEU A 132 -12.38 -3.47 -9.82
C LEU A 132 -13.29 -4.31 -8.92
N SER A 133 -13.03 -5.61 -8.89
CA SER A 133 -13.72 -6.53 -8.00
C SER A 133 -13.19 -6.35 -6.58
N ILE A 134 -14.12 -6.14 -5.64
CA ILE A 134 -13.81 -6.11 -4.22
C ILE A 134 -13.74 -7.55 -3.74
N GLU A 135 -12.57 -7.98 -3.27
CA GLU A 135 -12.37 -9.32 -2.73
C GLU A 135 -12.54 -9.37 -1.22
N ARG A 136 -12.14 -8.30 -0.54
CA ARG A 136 -12.05 -8.26 0.92
C ARG A 136 -12.50 -6.92 1.45
N GLN A 137 -13.21 -6.98 2.57
CA GLN A 137 -13.56 -5.84 3.41
C GLN A 137 -13.08 -6.12 4.83
N SER A 138 -12.54 -5.10 5.47
CA SER A 138 -11.93 -5.18 6.79
C SER A 138 -12.11 -3.86 7.53
N ILE A 139 -12.00 -3.91 8.86
CA ILE A 139 -12.14 -2.74 9.72
C ILE A 139 -10.79 -2.08 10.01
N SER A 140 -9.70 -2.82 9.94
CA SER A 140 -8.38 -2.34 10.30
C SER A 140 -7.32 -3.02 9.47
N MET A 141 -6.32 -2.26 9.06
CA MET A 141 -5.15 -2.78 8.39
C MET A 141 -3.89 -2.10 8.93
N THR A 142 -2.91 -2.92 9.28
CA THR A 142 -1.58 -2.50 9.69
C THR A 142 -0.56 -3.02 8.69
N ALA A 143 0.04 -2.12 7.91
CA ALA A 143 1.02 -2.43 6.86
C ALA A 143 2.42 -1.98 7.30
N LEU A 144 3.29 -2.93 7.63
CA LEU A 144 4.67 -2.65 8.05
C LEU A 144 5.57 -2.36 6.85
N ALA A 145 5.45 -3.21 5.84
CA ALA A 145 6.19 -3.18 4.61
C ALA A 145 5.35 -3.84 3.50
N PRO A 146 5.72 -3.66 2.23
CA PRO A 146 4.96 -4.26 1.14
C PRO A 146 4.97 -5.79 1.31
N LYS A 147 3.80 -6.43 1.14
CA LYS A 147 3.60 -7.88 1.38
C LYS A 147 3.83 -8.34 2.83
N ASN A 148 3.92 -7.40 3.78
CA ASN A 148 4.08 -7.65 5.21
C ASN A 148 3.07 -6.79 5.98
N TYR A 149 1.87 -7.33 6.17
CA TYR A 149 0.75 -6.62 6.76
C TYR A 149 -0.14 -7.56 7.59
N MET A 150 -1.00 -6.93 8.38
CA MET A 150 -2.05 -7.58 9.13
C MET A 150 -3.37 -6.89 8.83
N ILE A 151 -4.41 -7.70 8.62
CA ILE A 151 -5.77 -7.22 8.35
C ILE A 151 -6.71 -7.80 9.40
N GLU A 152 -7.60 -6.97 9.92
CA GLU A 152 -8.63 -7.39 10.88
C GLU A 152 -10.01 -7.23 10.26
N THR A 153 -10.76 -8.33 10.16
CA THR A 153 -12.09 -8.31 9.55
C THR A 153 -13.15 -7.77 10.50
N ASN A 154 -13.04 -8.06 11.79
CA ASN A 154 -13.96 -7.61 12.85
C ASN A 154 -13.18 -7.24 14.11
N TYR A 155 -13.74 -6.31 14.90
CA TYR A 155 -13.18 -5.95 16.21
C TYR A 155 -13.12 -7.23 17.06
N ASN A 156 -11.91 -7.70 17.34
CA ASN A 156 -11.60 -8.90 18.14
C ASN A 156 -11.83 -10.29 17.55
N ALA A 157 -12.25 -10.49 16.28
CA ALA A 157 -12.71 -11.84 15.89
C ALA A 157 -11.82 -12.64 14.92
N ASN A 158 -10.94 -12.05 14.12
CA ASN A 158 -9.93 -12.78 13.33
C ASN A 158 -8.94 -11.79 12.69
N SER A 159 -7.64 -11.96 12.91
CA SER A 159 -6.59 -11.22 12.22
C SER A 159 -5.90 -12.13 11.21
N LYS A 160 -5.79 -11.67 9.96
CA LYS A 160 -5.00 -12.34 8.93
C LYS A 160 -3.64 -11.65 8.88
N ILE A 161 -2.59 -12.40 9.21
CA ILE A 161 -1.21 -11.92 9.14
C ILE A 161 -0.57 -12.48 7.87
N GLU A 162 -0.13 -11.59 7.00
CA GLU A 162 0.58 -11.93 5.77
C GLU A 162 2.01 -11.40 5.87
N LEU A 163 2.97 -12.32 5.86
CA LEU A 163 4.38 -12.02 6.02
C LEU A 163 5.18 -12.76 4.96
N LYS A 164 5.85 -12.02 4.09
CA LYS A 164 6.69 -12.60 3.02
C LYS A 164 8.14 -12.71 3.47
N GLY A 165 8.73 -13.87 3.19
CA GLY A 165 10.10 -14.19 3.62
C GLY A 165 10.19 -14.73 5.05
N PHE A 166 9.07 -15.21 5.62
CA PHE A 166 9.03 -15.81 6.95
C PHE A 166 8.48 -17.23 6.90
N ASN A 167 9.10 -18.13 7.65
CA ASN A 167 8.49 -19.41 7.97
C ASN A 167 7.66 -19.27 9.25
N GLN A 168 6.35 -19.16 9.09
CA GLN A 168 5.40 -18.96 10.20
C GLN A 168 5.32 -20.18 11.14
N LYS A 169 5.72 -21.38 10.69
CA LYS A 169 5.73 -22.58 11.56
C LYS A 169 6.83 -22.51 12.61
N THR A 170 8.00 -21.98 12.23
CA THR A 170 9.16 -21.86 13.12
C THR A 170 9.13 -20.57 13.92
N ASN A 171 8.75 -19.46 13.30
CA ASN A 171 8.69 -18.14 13.93
C ASN A 171 7.21 -17.77 14.09
N LYS A 172 6.62 -18.13 15.24
CA LYS A 172 5.23 -17.80 15.57
C LYS A 172 5.10 -16.31 15.88
N ILE A 173 4.92 -15.51 14.83
CA ILE A 173 4.79 -14.06 14.95
C ILE A 173 3.34 -13.72 15.33
N THR A 174 3.18 -12.94 16.40
CA THR A 174 1.87 -12.53 16.91
C THR A 174 1.49 -11.11 16.47
N LYS A 175 0.18 -10.80 16.50
CA LYS A 175 -0.33 -9.45 16.29
C LYS A 175 0.37 -8.40 17.18
N ALA A 176 0.56 -8.72 18.45
CA ALA A 176 1.21 -7.83 19.41
C ALA A 176 2.63 -7.45 18.97
N GLN A 177 3.41 -8.43 18.48
CA GLN A 177 4.77 -8.15 17.98
C GLN A 177 4.78 -7.18 16.79
N LEU A 178 3.79 -7.27 15.88
CA LEU A 178 3.67 -6.34 14.76
C LEU A 178 3.36 -4.92 15.23
N ILE A 179 2.47 -4.79 16.22
CA ILE A 179 2.07 -3.50 16.80
C ILE A 179 3.23 -2.88 17.57
N ASP A 180 3.93 -3.67 18.40
CA ASP A 180 5.12 -3.24 19.14
C ASP A 180 6.24 -2.75 18.20
N CYS A 181 6.38 -3.38 17.02
CA CYS A 181 7.35 -2.91 16.02
C CYS A 181 7.04 -1.49 15.54
N ILE A 182 5.77 -1.12 15.41
CA ILE A 182 5.36 0.22 14.96
C ILE A 182 5.41 1.24 16.10
N ASN A 183 4.83 0.89 17.25
CA ASN A 183 4.63 1.83 18.34
C ASN A 183 5.90 2.04 19.17
N GLU A 184 6.66 0.98 19.39
CA GLU A 184 7.83 0.99 20.28
C GLU A 184 9.16 0.87 19.52
N GLY A 185 9.11 0.68 18.20
CA GLY A 185 10.31 0.46 17.39
C GLY A 185 11.03 -0.85 17.69
N LYS A 186 10.36 -1.82 18.35
CA LYS A 186 10.95 -3.11 18.67
C LYS A 186 11.38 -3.85 17.39
N ILE A 187 12.48 -4.58 17.47
CA ILE A 187 12.96 -5.46 16.41
C ILE A 187 12.65 -6.89 16.80
N THR A 188 11.78 -7.55 16.02
CA THR A 188 11.49 -8.96 16.19
C THR A 188 12.53 -9.78 15.43
N LYS A 189 13.36 -10.52 16.15
CA LYS A 189 14.33 -11.44 15.55
C LYS A 189 13.67 -12.74 15.13
N CYS A 190 14.19 -13.36 14.07
CA CYS A 190 13.71 -14.63 13.55
C CYS A 190 14.88 -15.55 13.27
N THR A 191 14.67 -16.84 13.54
CA THR A 191 15.65 -17.88 13.24
C THR A 191 15.34 -18.45 11.87
N TYR A 192 16.34 -18.43 11.01
CA TYR A 192 16.28 -18.99 9.67
C TYR A 192 17.17 -20.22 9.58
N MET A 193 16.61 -21.31 9.10
CA MET A 193 17.40 -22.47 8.68
C MET A 193 17.73 -22.31 7.20
N ARG A 194 19.03 -22.40 6.88
CA ARG A 194 19.55 -22.42 5.51
C ARG A 194 20.39 -23.67 5.32
N LEU A 195 20.25 -24.33 4.18
CA LEU A 195 21.20 -25.35 3.74
C LEU A 195 22.42 -24.66 3.11
N GLY A 196 23.60 -24.97 3.64
CA GLY A 196 24.88 -24.55 3.10
C GLY A 196 25.67 -25.76 2.62
N GLN A 197 26.41 -25.62 1.53
CA GLN A 197 27.34 -26.64 1.09
C GLN A 197 28.77 -26.10 1.23
N ASN A 198 29.63 -26.86 1.88
CA ASN A 198 31.06 -26.57 1.96
C ASN A 198 31.84 -27.87 1.73
N ILE A 199 32.83 -27.83 0.83
CA ILE A 199 33.65 -29.01 0.46
C ILE A 199 32.78 -30.23 0.12
N HIS A 200 31.79 -30.04 -0.77
CA HIS A 200 30.83 -31.06 -1.18
C HIS A 200 29.92 -31.64 -0.07
N GLN A 201 30.10 -31.26 1.20
CA GLN A 201 29.22 -31.65 2.29
C GLN A 201 28.14 -30.60 2.53
N MET A 202 26.90 -31.07 2.66
CA MET A 202 25.74 -30.22 2.93
C MET A 202 25.46 -30.20 4.43
N SER A 203 25.28 -29.00 4.99
CA SER A 203 24.98 -28.79 6.39
C SER A 203 23.77 -27.86 6.56
N GLN A 204 23.06 -28.04 7.67
CA GLN A 204 22.01 -27.13 8.11
C GLN A 204 22.65 -26.04 8.98
N LEU A 205 22.39 -24.78 8.62
CA LEU A 205 22.85 -23.61 9.35
C LEU A 205 21.65 -22.87 9.91
N TYR A 206 21.69 -22.58 11.22
CA TYR A 206 20.69 -21.77 11.90
C TYR A 206 21.27 -20.38 12.09
N ILE A 207 20.63 -19.37 11.50
CA ILE A 207 21.07 -17.98 11.55
C ILE A 207 19.96 -17.15 12.14
N GLU A 208 20.26 -16.41 13.20
CA GLU A 208 19.37 -15.38 13.73
C GLU A 208 19.53 -14.10 12.90
N LYS A 209 18.43 -13.55 12.40
CA LYS A 209 18.40 -12.27 11.68
C LYS A 209 17.28 -11.40 12.21
N ASN A 210 17.39 -10.09 11.96
CA ASN A 210 16.26 -9.19 12.11
C ASN A 210 15.15 -9.66 11.19
N GLY A 211 14.02 -10.04 11.77
CA GLY A 211 12.84 -10.48 11.06
C GLY A 211 11.99 -9.29 10.72
N ILE A 212 11.14 -8.89 11.67
CA ILE A 212 10.24 -7.75 11.50
C ILE A 212 10.80 -6.53 12.22
N THR A 213 10.78 -5.42 11.50
CA THR A 213 11.20 -4.11 11.99
C THR A 213 10.11 -3.09 11.74
N GLY A 214 9.99 -2.09 12.61
CA GLY A 214 9.18 -0.90 12.35
C GLY A 214 9.74 0.06 11.30
N ILE A 215 10.77 -0.32 10.55
CA ILE A 215 11.41 0.54 9.54
C ILE A 215 10.97 0.09 8.14
N HIS A 216 10.49 1.03 7.35
CA HIS A 216 10.15 0.82 5.94
C HIS A 216 11.22 1.46 5.06
N THR A 217 12.14 0.67 4.50
CA THR A 217 13.32 1.22 3.79
C THR A 217 13.01 1.80 2.41
N LYS A 218 11.86 1.45 1.81
CA LYS A 218 11.43 1.90 0.48
C LYS A 218 10.72 3.26 0.46
N ALA A 219 10.52 3.90 1.61
CA ALA A 219 9.79 5.16 1.73
C ALA A 219 10.29 5.95 2.95
N ILE A 220 10.08 7.26 2.94
CA ILE A 220 10.27 8.10 4.12
C ILE A 220 9.06 7.93 5.02
N VAL A 221 9.29 7.53 6.26
CA VAL A 221 8.22 7.32 7.25
C VAL A 221 8.14 8.53 8.17
N LEU A 222 6.98 9.18 8.19
CA LEU A 222 6.68 10.29 9.10
C LEU A 222 6.19 9.78 10.46
N SER A 223 6.24 10.62 11.49
CA SER A 223 5.83 10.24 12.85
C SER A 223 4.35 9.88 12.97
N ASP A 224 3.51 10.40 12.07
CA ASP A 224 2.08 10.06 11.94
C ASP A 224 1.83 8.72 11.22
N GLN A 225 2.88 7.93 11.00
CA GLN A 225 2.86 6.61 10.36
C GLN A 225 2.54 6.63 8.86
N SER A 226 2.54 7.80 8.25
CA SER A 226 2.42 7.92 6.81
C SER A 226 3.78 7.70 6.13
N CYS A 227 3.75 7.13 4.93
CA CYS A 227 4.91 6.77 4.14
C CYS A 227 4.91 7.56 2.83
N CYS A 228 5.99 8.29 2.60
CA CYS A 228 6.16 9.13 1.42
C CYS A 228 7.18 8.49 0.46
N PRO A 229 6.93 8.54 -0.86
CA PRO A 229 7.92 8.12 -1.83
C PRO A 229 9.15 9.03 -1.78
N TYR A 230 10.31 8.46 -2.11
CA TYR A 230 11.50 9.25 -2.38
C TYR A 230 11.26 10.07 -3.65
N ILE A 231 11.50 11.37 -3.54
CA ILE A 231 11.41 12.29 -4.67
C ILE A 231 12.81 12.84 -4.91
N PHE A 232 13.22 12.86 -6.18
CA PHE A 232 14.51 13.40 -6.58
C PHE A 232 14.65 14.86 -6.14
N ASP A 233 15.84 15.25 -5.69
CA ASP A 233 16.15 16.56 -5.07
C ASP A 233 15.45 16.89 -3.75
N LEU A 234 14.72 15.95 -3.12
CA LEU A 234 14.16 16.14 -1.78
C LEU A 234 14.94 15.37 -0.71
N THR A 235 14.97 15.95 0.49
CA THR A 235 15.52 15.35 1.71
C THR A 235 14.41 15.11 2.73
N ALA A 236 14.68 14.35 3.78
CA ALA A 236 13.69 14.06 4.83
C ALA A 236 13.10 15.31 5.51
N LYS A 237 13.79 16.46 5.45
CA LYS A 237 13.32 17.74 6.02
C LYS A 237 12.19 18.39 5.20
N ASP A 238 12.07 18.00 3.94
CA ASP A 238 11.12 18.57 2.98
C ASP A 238 9.76 17.86 3.05
N TYR A 239 9.61 16.90 3.95
CA TYR A 239 8.39 16.14 4.18
C TYR A 239 7.76 16.53 5.52
N SER A 240 6.47 16.85 5.51
CA SER A 240 5.70 17.17 6.72
C SER A 240 4.28 16.59 6.65
N PHE A 241 3.59 16.59 7.78
CA PHE A 241 2.17 16.22 7.88
C PHE A 241 1.43 17.29 8.68
N ASN A 242 0.16 17.51 8.33
CA ASN A 242 -0.78 18.41 8.99
C ASN A 242 -2.06 17.65 9.40
#